data_AF-A0A0G4M1S4-F1
#
_entry.id   AF-A0A0G4M1S4-F1
#
_cell.length_a   1.000
_cell.length_b   1.000
_cell.length_c   1.000
_cell.angle_alpha   90.00
_cell.angle_beta   90.00
_cell.angle_gamma   90.00
#
_symmetry.space_group_name_H-M   'P 1'
#
loop_
_entity.id
_entity.type
_entity.pdbx_description
1 polymer ?
#
loop_
_entity_poly.entity_id
_entity_poly.type
_entity_poly.pdbx_seq_one_letter_code
_entity_poly.pdbx_strand_id
1 'polypeptide(L)'
;MEGACESDNKAREAGQPAVHKLKLLPEVTALLNRTTVQHAVLDPDTNFLQHVKFFLEPLNDGSLPAYNIQRDIFTALCNLTLEKEVLLSSGIGKVVLFYKHSKRPEVSIKRMADRLLGEWSRPLLKRTDDYRKRQIETRDYDYDAHKASLRNANSQYTLAQRPSISARDAERERFLANGVKSNRARPGGLPASYSIAP
;
A
#
# COMPACT_ATOMS: atom_id res chain seq x y z
N MET A 1 -2.50 11.58 -28.64
CA MET A 1 -1.92 11.81 -27.29
C MET A 1 -0.47 11.37 -27.18
N GLU A 2 -0.13 10.16 -27.65
CA GLU A 2 1.25 9.62 -27.61
C GLU A 2 2.30 10.57 -28.23
N GLY A 3 2.01 11.12 -29.42
CA GLY A 3 2.89 12.11 -30.05
C GLY A 3 3.18 13.35 -29.19
N ALA A 4 2.24 13.79 -28.34
CA ALA A 4 2.48 14.92 -27.43
C ALA A 4 3.44 14.54 -26.28
N CYS A 5 3.38 13.29 -25.81
CA CYS A 5 4.31 12.77 -24.83
C CYS A 5 5.73 12.64 -25.41
N GLU A 6 5.85 12.09 -26.63
CA GLU A 6 7.12 12.00 -27.33
C GLU A 6 7.72 13.37 -27.66
N SER A 7 6.91 14.30 -28.17
CA SER A 7 7.36 15.65 -28.49
C SER A 7 7.86 16.39 -27.24
N ASP A 8 7.23 16.18 -26.09
CA ASP A 8 7.71 16.76 -24.84
C ASP A 8 9.02 16.13 -24.35
N ASN A 9 9.20 14.82 -24.53
CA ASN A 9 10.45 14.14 -24.19
C ASN A 9 11.58 14.65 -25.09
N LYS A 10 11.36 14.72 -26.41
CA LYS A 10 12.29 15.29 -27.39
C LYS A 10 12.61 16.76 -27.10
N ALA A 11 11.61 17.58 -26.76
CA ALA A 11 11.82 18.97 -26.39
C ALA A 11 12.71 19.08 -25.14
N ARG A 12 12.49 18.23 -24.13
CA ARG A 12 13.29 18.22 -22.91
C ARG A 12 14.73 17.76 -23.16
N GLU A 13 14.93 16.74 -23.98
CA GLU A 13 16.25 16.28 -24.42
C GLU A 13 17.01 17.38 -25.18
N ALA A 14 16.30 18.19 -25.97
CA ALA A 14 16.83 19.36 -26.66
C ALA A 14 16.97 20.61 -25.76
N GLY A 15 16.69 20.52 -24.45
CA GLY A 15 16.74 21.64 -23.50
C GLY A 15 15.63 22.70 -23.71
N GLN A 16 14.61 22.38 -24.49
CA GLN A 16 13.46 23.24 -24.77
C GLN A 16 12.30 23.01 -23.78
N PRO A 17 11.46 24.02 -23.52
CA PRO A 17 10.27 23.86 -22.67
C PRO A 17 9.28 22.83 -23.24
N ALA A 18 8.93 21.83 -22.42
CA ALA A 18 7.92 20.83 -22.74
C ALA A 18 6.51 21.35 -22.42
N VAL A 19 5.77 21.78 -23.47
CA VAL A 19 4.44 22.40 -23.34
C VAL A 19 3.31 21.59 -23.98
N HIS A 20 3.61 20.51 -24.71
CA HIS A 20 2.62 19.80 -25.52
C HIS A 20 1.64 19.03 -24.65
N LYS A 21 2.11 18.35 -23.59
CA LYS A 21 1.20 17.71 -22.62
C LYS A 21 0.30 18.73 -21.92
N LEU A 22 0.84 19.91 -21.59
CA LEU A 22 0.08 20.97 -20.94
C LEU A 22 -1.02 21.54 -21.84
N LYS A 23 -0.76 21.68 -23.14
CA LYS A 23 -1.76 22.13 -24.11
C LYS A 23 -2.88 21.11 -24.30
N LEU A 24 -2.57 19.81 -24.24
CA LEU A 24 -3.56 18.76 -24.43
C LEU A 24 -4.38 18.46 -23.17
N LEU A 25 -3.86 18.78 -21.98
CA LEU A 25 -4.48 18.47 -20.67
C LEU A 25 -5.96 18.87 -20.54
N PRO A 26 -6.42 20.06 -21.00
CA PRO A 26 -7.84 20.43 -20.91
C PRO A 26 -8.75 19.52 -21.73
N GLU A 27 -8.30 19.07 -22.90
CA GLU A 27 -9.05 18.15 -23.75
C GLU A 27 -9.11 16.76 -23.10
N VAL A 28 -7.98 16.27 -22.58
CA VAL A 28 -7.93 14.98 -21.87
C VAL A 28 -8.89 14.95 -20.68
N THR A 29 -8.84 15.99 -19.85
CA THR A 29 -9.65 16.08 -18.64
C THR A 29 -11.13 16.26 -18.98
N ALA A 30 -11.46 16.98 -20.05
CA ALA A 30 -12.84 17.07 -20.55
C ALA A 30 -13.38 15.70 -21.00
N LEU A 31 -12.58 14.90 -21.72
CA LEU A 31 -12.97 13.55 -22.13
C LEU A 31 -13.17 12.62 -20.93
N LEU A 32 -12.25 12.65 -19.95
CA LEU A 32 -12.36 11.81 -18.75
C LEU A 32 -13.60 12.12 -17.90
N ASN A 33 -14.01 13.40 -17.82
CA ASN A 33 -15.15 13.81 -17.01
C ASN A 33 -16.50 13.71 -17.75
N ARG A 34 -16.49 13.50 -19.07
CA ARG A 34 -17.72 13.51 -19.87
C ARG A 34 -18.40 12.14 -19.84
N THR A 35 -19.53 12.05 -19.14
CA THR A 35 -20.31 10.81 -18.97
C THR A 35 -20.72 10.17 -20.30
N THR A 36 -21.03 10.96 -21.34
CA THR A 36 -21.48 10.42 -22.65
C THR A 36 -20.41 9.61 -23.37
N VAL A 37 -19.13 9.86 -23.10
CA VAL A 37 -17.99 9.14 -23.73
C VAL A 37 -17.31 8.18 -22.76
N GLN A 38 -17.81 8.07 -21.53
CA GLN A 38 -17.18 7.27 -20.48
C GLN A 38 -17.06 5.79 -20.88
N HIS A 39 -18.06 5.23 -21.56
CA HIS A 39 -17.98 3.86 -22.06
C HIS A 39 -16.83 3.65 -23.06
N ALA A 40 -16.61 4.59 -23.98
CA ALA A 40 -15.51 4.52 -24.95
C ALA A 40 -14.14 4.75 -24.30
N VAL A 41 -14.09 5.61 -23.27
CA VAL A 41 -12.87 5.87 -22.47
C VAL A 41 -12.47 4.64 -21.65
N LEU A 42 -13.46 3.90 -21.15
CA LEU A 42 -13.29 2.70 -20.32
C LEU A 42 -13.25 1.40 -21.13
N ASP A 43 -13.33 1.49 -22.46
CA ASP A 43 -13.28 0.32 -23.32
C ASP A 43 -11.84 -0.27 -23.37
N PRO A 44 -11.64 -1.55 -23.00
CA PRO A 44 -10.34 -2.20 -23.05
C PRO A 44 -9.69 -2.20 -24.44
N ASP A 45 -10.49 -2.21 -25.51
CA ASP A 45 -10.00 -2.27 -26.90
C ASP A 45 -9.50 -0.89 -27.36
N THR A 46 -10.22 0.17 -26.99
CA THR A 46 -9.81 1.55 -27.27
C THR A 46 -8.60 1.97 -26.43
N ASN A 47 -8.46 1.42 -25.22
CA ASN A 47 -7.34 1.59 -24.29
C ASN A 47 -6.89 3.05 -24.06
N PHE A 48 -7.85 3.97 -23.95
CA PHE A 48 -7.57 5.39 -23.73
C PHE A 48 -6.75 5.63 -22.46
N LEU A 49 -6.99 4.86 -21.40
CA LEU A 49 -6.26 4.99 -20.13
C LEU A 49 -4.76 4.63 -20.24
N GLN A 50 -4.33 3.89 -21.26
CA GLN A 50 -2.90 3.71 -21.56
C GLN A 50 -2.24 5.05 -21.93
N HIS A 51 -2.96 5.93 -22.63
CA HIS A 51 -2.45 7.26 -22.94
C HIS A 51 -2.37 8.14 -21.69
N VAL A 52 -3.36 8.02 -20.80
CA VAL A 52 -3.35 8.70 -19.49
C VAL A 52 -2.18 8.21 -18.62
N LYS A 53 -1.84 6.91 -18.71
CA LYS A 53 -0.65 6.34 -18.06
C LYS A 53 0.62 7.05 -18.51
N PHE A 54 0.82 7.25 -19.81
CA PHE A 54 2.00 7.96 -20.33
C PHE A 54 2.12 9.41 -19.84
N PHE A 55 1.00 10.06 -19.52
CA PHE A 55 1.04 11.40 -18.92
C PHE A 55 1.55 11.40 -17.49
N LEU A 56 1.34 10.29 -16.75
CA LEU A 56 1.71 10.15 -15.36
C LEU A 56 3.06 9.45 -15.14
N GLU A 57 3.57 8.75 -16.15
CA GLU A 57 4.84 8.02 -16.03
C GLU A 57 6.01 8.95 -15.68
N PRO A 58 6.88 8.53 -14.74
CA PRO A 58 8.10 9.27 -14.46
C PRO A 58 9.01 9.25 -15.69
N LEU A 59 9.75 10.33 -15.89
CA LEU A 59 10.73 10.44 -16.96
C LEU A 59 11.97 9.57 -16.68
N ASN A 60 12.86 9.44 -17.66
CA ASN A 60 14.12 8.70 -17.54
C ASN A 60 15.04 9.19 -16.40
N ASP A 61 14.98 10.47 -16.06
CA ASP A 61 15.65 11.10 -14.91
C ASP A 61 14.89 10.91 -13.57
N GLY A 62 13.77 10.18 -13.62
CA GLY A 62 12.84 9.96 -12.52
C GLY A 62 12.02 11.20 -12.14
N SER A 63 12.11 12.30 -12.90
CA SER A 63 11.28 13.48 -12.66
C SER A 63 9.81 13.17 -12.93
N LEU A 64 8.93 13.84 -12.20
CA LEU A 64 7.49 13.69 -12.36
C LEU A 64 6.97 14.72 -13.37
N PRO A 65 5.85 14.43 -14.05
CA PRO A 65 5.13 15.43 -14.81
C PRO A 65 4.73 16.62 -13.93
N ALA A 66 4.38 17.75 -14.56
CA ALA A 66 4.00 18.95 -13.84
C ALA A 66 2.81 18.72 -12.87
N TYR A 67 2.79 19.45 -11.75
CA TYR A 67 1.81 19.26 -10.69
C TYR A 67 0.35 19.36 -11.16
N ASN A 68 0.06 20.30 -12.06
CA ASN A 68 -1.27 20.45 -12.66
C ASN A 68 -1.72 19.19 -13.43
N ILE A 69 -0.82 18.57 -14.20
CA ILE A 69 -1.09 17.30 -14.89
C ILE A 69 -1.44 16.23 -13.85
N GLN A 70 -0.63 16.11 -12.79
CA GLN A 70 -0.89 15.13 -11.73
C GLN A 70 -2.27 15.38 -11.09
N ARG A 71 -2.50 16.60 -10.58
CA ARG A 71 -3.72 16.97 -9.88
C ARG A 71 -4.97 16.71 -10.72
N ASP A 72 -4.98 17.18 -11.96
CA ASP A 72 -6.19 17.15 -12.79
C ASP A 72 -6.52 15.71 -13.24
N ILE A 73 -5.50 14.92 -13.60
CA ILE A 73 -5.69 13.51 -13.95
C ILE A 73 -6.11 12.69 -12.74
N PHE A 74 -5.44 12.82 -11.58
CA PHE A 74 -5.82 12.07 -10.38
C PHE A 74 -7.23 12.43 -9.91
N THR A 75 -7.63 13.70 -10.04
CA THR A 75 -8.99 14.14 -9.72
C THR A 75 -10.01 13.48 -10.64
N ALA A 76 -9.76 13.47 -11.96
CA ALA A 76 -10.64 12.82 -12.92
C ALA A 76 -10.73 11.29 -12.69
N LEU A 77 -9.60 10.64 -12.39
CA LEU A 77 -9.57 9.21 -12.08
C LEU A 77 -10.36 8.85 -10.81
N CYS A 78 -10.41 9.73 -9.80
CA CYS A 78 -11.21 9.52 -8.58
C CYS A 78 -12.72 9.49 -8.84
N ASN A 79 -13.19 10.04 -9.97
CA ASN A 79 -14.59 10.05 -10.34
C ASN A 79 -14.98 8.86 -11.23
N LEU A 80 -13.99 8.09 -11.72
CA LEU A 80 -14.21 6.98 -12.65
C LEU A 80 -14.30 5.65 -11.91
N THR A 81 -15.33 4.88 -12.21
CA THR A 81 -15.48 3.49 -11.77
C THR A 81 -14.77 2.57 -12.75
N LEU A 82 -13.55 2.12 -12.41
CA LEU A 82 -12.76 1.24 -13.27
C LEU A 82 -13.01 -0.23 -12.97
N GLU A 83 -13.19 -1.02 -14.03
CA GLU A 83 -13.26 -2.47 -13.94
C GLU A 83 -11.86 -3.11 -14.04
N LYS A 84 -11.77 -4.38 -13.64
CA LYS A 84 -10.52 -5.15 -13.63
C LYS A 84 -9.85 -5.20 -15.01
N GLU A 85 -10.62 -5.46 -16.07
CA GLU A 85 -10.08 -5.68 -17.40
C GLU A 85 -9.42 -4.40 -17.96
N VAL A 86 -10.05 -3.25 -17.72
CA VAL A 86 -9.53 -1.92 -18.10
C VAL A 86 -8.22 -1.60 -17.35
N LEU A 87 -8.14 -1.96 -16.07
CA LEU A 87 -6.92 -1.76 -15.28
C LEU A 87 -5.76 -2.63 -15.78
N LEU A 88 -6.06 -3.85 -16.23
CA LEU A 88 -5.07 -4.78 -16.77
C LEU A 88 -4.59 -4.34 -18.16
N SER A 89 -5.50 -3.97 -19.06
CA SER A 89 -5.15 -3.55 -20.42
C SER A 89 -4.38 -2.23 -20.44
N SER A 90 -4.78 -1.25 -19.63
CA SER A 90 -4.11 0.06 -19.57
C SER A 90 -2.82 0.05 -18.76
N GLY A 91 -2.72 -0.82 -17.75
CA GLY A 91 -1.59 -0.86 -16.81
C GLY A 91 -1.46 0.39 -15.93
N ILE A 92 -2.47 1.26 -15.88
CA ILE A 92 -2.46 2.52 -15.11
C ILE A 92 -2.21 2.29 -13.61
N GLY A 93 -2.67 1.16 -13.07
CA GLY A 93 -2.50 0.78 -11.67
C GLY A 93 -1.03 0.72 -11.23
N LYS A 94 -0.11 0.35 -12.13
CA LYS A 94 1.34 0.30 -11.83
C LYS A 94 1.90 1.70 -11.56
N VAL A 95 1.47 2.68 -12.35
CA VAL A 95 1.89 4.07 -12.17
C VAL A 95 1.29 4.65 -10.91
N VAL A 96 0.00 4.42 -10.64
CA VAL A 96 -0.63 4.87 -9.39
C VAL A 96 0.06 4.27 -8.15
N LEU A 97 0.45 3.00 -8.21
CA LEU A 97 1.25 2.35 -7.16
C LEU A 97 2.62 3.04 -6.95
N PHE A 98 3.26 3.50 -8.04
CA PHE A 98 4.50 4.27 -7.95
C PHE A 98 4.29 5.62 -7.25
N TYR A 99 3.21 6.35 -7.55
CA TYR A 99 2.89 7.63 -6.89
C TYR A 99 2.68 7.48 -5.37
N LYS A 100 2.07 6.37 -4.94
CA LYS A 100 1.93 6.04 -3.52
C LYS A 100 3.29 5.95 -2.81
N HIS A 101 4.24 5.23 -3.40
CA HIS A 101 5.53 4.92 -2.74
C HIS A 101 6.57 6.02 -2.94
N SER A 102 6.46 6.81 -4.01
CA SER A 102 7.40 7.89 -4.29
C SER A 102 7.35 9.00 -3.22
N LYS A 103 8.51 9.60 -2.96
CA LYS A 103 8.67 10.76 -2.07
C LYS A 103 8.52 12.10 -2.81
N ARG A 104 8.49 12.06 -4.15
CA ARG A 104 8.46 13.26 -5.01
C ARG A 104 7.08 13.93 -5.13
N PRO A 105 5.94 13.20 -5.21
CA PRO A 105 4.63 13.83 -5.32
C PRO A 105 4.21 14.51 -4.02
N GLU A 106 3.35 15.53 -4.13
CA GLU A 106 2.73 16.15 -2.96
C GLU A 106 1.82 15.18 -2.20
N VAL A 107 1.63 15.45 -0.90
CA VAL A 107 0.79 14.64 -0.01
C VAL A 107 -0.65 14.52 -0.51
N SER A 108 -1.19 15.57 -1.15
CA SER A 108 -2.52 15.57 -1.76
C SER A 108 -2.66 14.50 -2.86
N ILE A 109 -1.68 14.44 -3.77
CA ILE A 109 -1.61 13.44 -4.84
C ILE A 109 -1.45 12.04 -4.26
N LYS A 110 -0.61 11.88 -3.24
CA LYS A 110 -0.41 10.58 -2.58
C LYS A 110 -1.69 10.03 -1.96
N ARG A 111 -2.47 10.88 -1.30
CA ARG A 111 -3.77 10.50 -0.74
C ARG A 111 -4.76 10.03 -1.82
N MET A 112 -4.79 10.70 -2.97
CA MET A 112 -5.61 10.27 -4.11
C MET A 112 -5.13 8.93 -4.66
N ALA A 113 -3.82 8.74 -4.82
CA ALA A 113 -3.25 7.48 -5.26
C ALA A 113 -3.56 6.31 -4.30
N ASP A 114 -3.46 6.54 -2.98
CA ASP A 114 -3.81 5.55 -1.95
C ASP A 114 -5.29 5.17 -2.01
N ARG A 115 -6.17 6.17 -2.15
CA ARG A 115 -7.62 5.95 -2.29
C ARG A 115 -7.93 5.11 -3.54
N LEU A 116 -7.42 5.51 -4.70
CA LEU A 116 -7.62 4.80 -5.97
C LEU A 116 -7.11 3.36 -5.89
N LEU A 117 -5.92 3.15 -5.35
CA LEU A 117 -5.37 1.81 -5.19
C LEU A 117 -6.25 0.95 -4.27
N GLY A 118 -6.81 1.52 -3.21
CA GLY A 118 -7.79 0.87 -2.36
C GLY A 118 -9.04 0.47 -3.16
N GLU A 119 -9.70 1.43 -3.82
CA GLU A 119 -10.92 1.20 -4.60
C GLU A 119 -10.72 0.13 -5.69
N TRP A 120 -9.61 0.17 -6.43
CA TRP A 120 -9.34 -0.76 -7.53
C TRP A 120 -8.90 -2.15 -7.09
N SER A 121 -8.15 -2.27 -5.97
CA SER A 121 -7.68 -3.57 -5.49
C SER A 121 -8.73 -4.36 -4.71
N ARG A 122 -9.75 -3.69 -4.16
CA ARG A 122 -10.78 -4.31 -3.32
C ARG A 122 -11.56 -5.44 -4.02
N PRO A 123 -12.12 -5.25 -5.23
CA PRO A 123 -12.82 -6.32 -5.94
C PRO A 123 -11.91 -7.52 -6.23
N LEU A 124 -10.61 -7.27 -6.48
CA LEU A 124 -9.62 -8.30 -6.80
C LEU A 124 -9.29 -9.16 -5.57
N LEU A 125 -9.16 -8.54 -4.40
CA LEU A 125 -8.76 -9.21 -3.15
C LEU A 125 -9.94 -9.78 -2.36
N LYS A 126 -11.19 -9.59 -2.82
CA LYS A 126 -12.42 -9.91 -2.08
C LYS A 126 -12.44 -9.33 -0.66
N ARG A 127 -11.81 -8.17 -0.46
CA ARG A 127 -11.72 -7.48 0.85
C ARG A 127 -12.73 -6.34 0.92
N THR A 128 -13.55 -6.30 1.96
CA THR A 128 -14.55 -5.25 2.21
C THR A 128 -13.95 -4.06 2.98
N ASP A 129 -14.42 -2.84 2.70
CA ASP A 129 -14.11 -1.66 3.52
C ASP A 129 -14.95 -1.57 4.79
N ASP A 130 -16.09 -2.27 4.79
CA ASP A 130 -16.94 -2.34 5.95
C ASP A 130 -16.20 -3.08 7.07
N TYR A 131 -15.77 -2.33 8.08
CA TYR A 131 -15.05 -2.86 9.24
C TYR A 131 -15.85 -4.00 9.90
N ARG A 132 -17.19 -3.96 9.81
CA ARG A 132 -18.07 -5.03 10.35
C ARG A 132 -18.00 -6.33 9.56
N LYS A 133 -17.63 -6.29 8.28
CA LYS A 133 -17.54 -7.46 7.39
C LYS A 133 -16.12 -7.95 7.19
N ARG A 134 -15.14 -7.31 7.87
CA ARG A 134 -13.74 -7.70 7.79
C ARG A 134 -13.56 -9.10 8.37
N GLN A 135 -13.30 -10.08 7.50
CA GLN A 135 -12.84 -11.40 7.92
C GLN A 135 -11.38 -11.26 8.38
N ILE A 136 -11.17 -11.23 9.69
CA ILE A 136 -9.83 -11.28 10.27
C ILE A 136 -9.45 -12.76 10.30
N GLU A 137 -8.43 -13.13 9.54
CA GLU A 137 -7.84 -14.47 9.62
C GLU A 137 -7.31 -14.64 11.04
N THR A 138 -8.03 -15.43 11.83
CA THR A 138 -7.67 -15.67 13.22
C THR A 138 -7.00 -17.02 13.29
N ARG A 139 -5.87 -17.09 13.99
CA ARG A 139 -5.16 -18.35 14.21
C ARG A 139 -5.42 -18.79 15.64
N ASP A 140 -5.79 -20.04 15.78
CA ASP A 140 -5.97 -20.64 17.09
C ASP A 140 -4.60 -20.87 17.72
N TYR A 141 -4.37 -20.22 18.86
CA TYR A 141 -3.16 -20.40 19.64
C TYR A 141 -3.47 -21.31 20.83
N ASP A 142 -2.92 -22.52 20.81
CA ASP A 142 -2.98 -23.46 21.91
C ASP A 142 -1.92 -23.11 22.96
N TYR A 143 -2.38 -22.59 24.10
CA TYR A 143 -1.52 -22.16 25.19
C TYR A 143 -0.82 -23.34 25.88
N ASP A 144 -1.50 -24.48 26.00
CA ASP A 144 -0.99 -25.63 26.74
C ASP A 144 0.07 -26.37 25.93
N ALA A 145 -0.11 -26.48 24.62
CA ALA A 145 0.91 -27.01 23.71
C ALA A 145 2.20 -26.17 23.73
N HIS A 146 2.08 -24.83 23.74
CA HIS A 146 3.23 -23.93 23.84
C HIS A 146 3.92 -23.99 25.21
N LYS A 147 3.15 -24.16 26.30
CA LYS A 147 3.73 -24.33 27.63
C LYS A 147 4.46 -25.67 27.77
N ALA A 148 3.94 -26.73 27.15
CA ALA A 148 4.59 -28.03 27.10
C ALA A 148 5.91 -27.99 26.31
N SER A 149 5.94 -27.28 25.17
CA SER A 149 7.18 -27.10 24.39
C SER A 149 8.25 -26.32 25.15
N LEU A 150 7.89 -25.25 25.88
CA LEU A 150 8.84 -24.54 26.76
C LEU A 150 9.38 -25.43 27.90
N ARG A 151 8.55 -26.28 28.49
CA ARG A 151 9.02 -27.23 29.53
C ARG A 151 10.01 -28.23 28.94
N ASN A 152 9.76 -28.73 27.73
CA ASN A 152 10.67 -29.64 27.03
C ASN A 152 11.99 -28.96 26.62
N ALA A 153 11.97 -27.69 26.24
CA ALA A 153 13.18 -26.92 25.95
C ALA A 153 14.03 -26.69 27.21
N ASN A 154 13.39 -26.40 28.36
CA ASN A 154 14.10 -26.23 29.64
C ASN A 154 14.59 -27.55 30.24
N SER A 155 14.02 -28.70 29.86
CA SER A 155 14.51 -30.01 30.33
C SER A 155 15.79 -30.48 29.64
N GLN A 156 16.28 -29.79 28.62
CA GLN A 156 17.61 -30.06 28.05
C GLN A 156 18.76 -29.54 28.92
N TYR A 157 18.48 -28.75 29.95
CA TYR A 157 19.46 -28.33 30.94
C TYR A 157 19.34 -29.20 32.19
N THR A 158 20.20 -30.21 32.32
CA THR A 158 20.36 -30.93 33.59
C THR A 158 20.88 -29.96 34.65
N LEU A 159 20.45 -30.13 35.91
CA LEU A 159 20.72 -29.22 37.04
C LEU A 159 22.23 -28.93 37.24
N ALA A 160 23.10 -29.81 36.73
CA ALA A 160 24.56 -29.69 36.80
C ALA A 160 25.19 -28.70 35.80
N GLN A 161 24.45 -28.22 34.80
CA GLN A 161 24.96 -27.32 33.75
C GLN A 161 24.38 -25.90 33.80
N ARG A 162 23.63 -25.57 34.87
CA ARG A 162 23.27 -24.17 35.12
C ARG A 162 24.53 -23.42 35.56
N PRO A 163 25.03 -22.43 34.80
CA PRO A 163 26.09 -21.57 35.32
C PRO A 163 25.54 -20.93 36.61
N SER A 164 26.24 -21.11 37.73
CA SER A 164 25.88 -20.46 38.99
C SER A 164 26.06 -18.96 38.77
N ILE A 165 24.95 -18.28 38.47
CA ILE A 165 24.92 -16.83 38.43
C ILE A 165 25.36 -16.36 39.82
N SER A 166 26.51 -15.71 39.91
CA SER A 166 27.02 -15.17 41.16
C SER A 166 25.95 -14.26 41.76
N ALA A 167 25.81 -14.22 43.09
CA ALA A 167 24.82 -13.37 43.75
C ALA A 167 24.87 -11.91 43.27
N ARG A 168 26.07 -11.44 42.89
CA ARG A 168 26.29 -10.12 42.27
C ARG A 168 25.69 -9.98 40.87
N ASP A 169 25.78 -11.00 40.03
CA ASP A 169 25.21 -10.97 38.68
C ASP A 169 23.68 -11.03 38.75
N ALA A 170 23.13 -11.81 39.70
CA ALA A 170 21.70 -11.87 39.95
C ALA A 170 21.14 -10.54 40.48
N GLU A 171 21.88 -9.82 41.34
CA GLU A 171 21.50 -8.47 41.77
C GLU A 171 21.58 -7.45 40.63
N ARG A 172 22.63 -7.52 39.80
CA ARG A 172 22.79 -6.63 38.66
C ARG A 172 21.67 -6.82 37.63
N GLU A 173 21.28 -8.06 37.35
CA GLU A 173 20.12 -8.35 36.51
C GLU A 173 18.81 -7.84 37.11
N ARG A 174 18.62 -7.97 38.43
CA ARG A 174 17.44 -7.41 39.12
C ARG A 174 17.37 -5.88 39.03
N PHE A 175 18.51 -5.21 39.11
CA PHE A 175 18.59 -3.75 38.98
C PHE A 175 18.34 -3.26 37.55
N LEU A 176 18.76 -4.03 36.55
CA LEU A 176 18.59 -3.71 35.13
C LEU A 176 17.25 -4.17 34.55
N ALA A 177 16.56 -5.11 35.21
CA ALA A 177 15.24 -5.56 34.81
C ALA A 177 14.23 -4.41 34.96
N ASN A 178 13.66 -3.97 33.83
CA ASN A 178 12.56 -3.01 33.83
C ASN A 178 11.47 -3.49 34.78
N GLY A 179 11.11 -2.65 35.76
CA GLY A 179 10.11 -2.96 36.77
C GLY A 179 8.78 -3.33 36.15
N VAL A 180 8.53 -4.63 36.00
CA VAL A 180 7.24 -5.15 35.55
C VAL A 180 6.25 -4.94 36.69
N LYS A 181 5.49 -3.84 36.64
CA LYS A 181 4.28 -3.68 37.45
C LYS A 181 3.23 -4.67 36.94
N SER A 182 3.41 -5.95 37.26
CA SER A 182 2.39 -6.97 37.00
C SER A 182 1.29 -6.87 38.04
N ASN A 183 0.41 -5.88 37.91
CA ASN A 183 -0.97 -5.97 38.41
C ASN A 183 -1.84 -6.77 37.43
N ARG A 184 -1.31 -7.87 36.88
CA ARG A 184 -2.12 -8.79 36.08
C ARG A 184 -2.64 -9.88 37.02
N ALA A 185 -3.76 -9.59 37.67
CA ALA A 185 -4.64 -10.66 38.10
C ALA A 185 -4.87 -11.55 36.87
N ARG A 186 -4.45 -12.82 36.93
CA ARG A 186 -4.93 -13.81 35.98
C ARG A 186 -6.40 -14.03 36.35
N PRO A 187 -7.40 -13.58 35.57
CA PRO A 187 -8.75 -14.06 35.82
C PRO A 187 -8.72 -15.58 35.62
N GLY A 188 -9.09 -16.33 36.66
CA GLY A 188 -9.31 -17.76 36.53
C GLY A 188 -10.43 -17.99 35.52
N GLY A 189 -10.24 -18.95 34.60
CA GLY A 189 -11.26 -19.34 33.63
C GLY A 189 -11.11 -18.81 32.20
N LEU A 190 -9.92 -18.32 31.79
CA LEU A 190 -9.67 -18.11 30.37
C LEU A 190 -9.63 -19.47 29.63
N PRO A 191 -10.23 -19.58 28.43
CA PRO A 191 -10.19 -20.81 27.64
C PRO A 191 -8.74 -21.19 27.31
N ALA A 192 -8.46 -22.51 27.29
CA ALA A 192 -7.13 -23.06 27.01
C ALA A 192 -6.58 -22.63 25.63
N SER A 193 -7.48 -22.29 24.71
CA SER A 193 -7.17 -21.68 23.43
C SER A 193 -7.79 -20.28 23.35
N TYR A 194 -7.04 -19.34 22.79
CA TYR A 194 -7.56 -18.01 22.45
C TYR A 194 -7.13 -17.67 21.03
N SER A 195 -8.03 -17.01 20.31
CA SER A 195 -7.84 -16.66 18.91
C SER A 195 -7.20 -15.27 18.84
N ILE A 196 -6.06 -15.17 18.18
CA ILE A 196 -5.24 -13.94 18.12
C ILE A 196 -5.29 -13.39 16.70
N ALA A 197 -5.61 -12.11 16.56
CA ALA A 197 -5.42 -11.38 15.31
C ALA A 197 -3.94 -10.96 15.18
N PRO A 198 -3.32 -11.10 13.99
CA PRO A 198 -1.92 -10.72 13.77
C PRO A 198 -1.68 -9.20 13.90
#